data_AF-A0A662VMW4-F1
#
_entry.id   AF-A0A662VMW4-F1
#
_cell.length_a   1.000
_cell.length_b   1.000
_cell.length_c   1.000
_cell.angle_alpha   90.00
_cell.angle_beta   90.00
_cell.angle_gamma   90.00
#
_symmetry.space_group_name_H-M   'P 1'
#
loop_
_entity.id
_entity.type
_entity.pdbx_description
1 polymer ?
#
loop_
_entity_poly.entity_id
_entity_poly.type
_entity_poly.pdbx_seq_one_letter_code
_entity_poly.pdbx_strand_id
1 'polypeptide(L)'
;MIAGYEICIRVAQFLLPSYYYFHNTGTAGTFGAAAACGKLLDLDVNQFVNAIGNAGTMAAGLWQFLEDGALSKSIHAGNAAKNGLISAELSKRGMTGAIKIFEGEKGICRAINRVDVKDCNLEILIENLGKKYKIAEVSVKPYPSCAGTHAAIDAIFYLLNDTNIDTSLISKIEVEVPKRMYDLGLWNKTPKNAYAAKFSIPFCIAAILKFGKLGVAEFSDENVKELADTMNKVDVIHSPELDKEAVEVGSYPSVVKLTLTDSSTLECKVTYPKGHEKNPMLERDIQKKFEENAKGLIPEDTIRRLISSISRLERFEDVSLLFGGE
;
A
#
# COMPACT_ATOMS: atom_id res chain seq x y z
N MET A 1 -7.91 8.40 -14.58
CA MET A 1 -7.63 7.78 -13.26
C MET A 1 -8.57 6.63 -12.93
N ILE A 2 -9.90 6.82 -12.92
CA ILE A 2 -10.89 5.80 -12.52
C ILE A 2 -10.67 4.45 -13.24
N ALA A 3 -10.57 4.45 -14.57
CA ALA A 3 -10.34 3.22 -15.34
C ALA A 3 -9.06 2.47 -14.95
N GLY A 4 -7.98 3.20 -14.62
CA GLY A 4 -6.73 2.58 -14.18
C GLY A 4 -6.83 1.92 -12.82
N TYR A 5 -7.46 2.60 -11.85
CA TYR A 5 -7.75 2.01 -10.54
C TYR A 5 -8.67 0.80 -10.64
N GLU A 6 -9.73 0.90 -11.46
CA GLU A 6 -10.69 -0.17 -11.69
C GLU A 6 -10.00 -1.45 -12.17
N ILE A 7 -9.22 -1.34 -13.25
CA ILE A 7 -8.52 -2.50 -13.82
C ILE A 7 -7.41 -3.00 -12.88
N CYS A 8 -6.62 -2.11 -12.27
CA CYS A 8 -5.57 -2.50 -11.34
C CYS A 8 -6.12 -3.35 -10.18
N ILE A 9 -7.16 -2.87 -9.50
CA ILE A 9 -7.69 -3.53 -8.30
C ILE A 9 -8.35 -4.86 -8.67
N ARG A 10 -9.11 -4.91 -9.76
CA ARG A 10 -9.74 -6.14 -10.23
C ARG A 10 -8.71 -7.19 -10.64
N VAL A 11 -7.67 -6.80 -11.37
CA VAL A 11 -6.57 -7.71 -11.71
C VAL A 11 -5.84 -8.15 -10.46
N ALA A 12 -5.62 -7.26 -9.48
CA ALA A 12 -5.04 -7.65 -8.21
C ALA A 12 -5.91 -8.71 -7.51
N GLN A 13 -7.22 -8.51 -7.40
CA GLN A 13 -8.15 -9.48 -6.80
C GLN A 13 -8.19 -10.82 -7.56
N PHE A 14 -8.17 -10.76 -8.90
CA PHE A 14 -8.09 -11.94 -9.77
C PHE A 14 -6.79 -12.75 -9.53
N LEU A 15 -5.69 -12.07 -9.24
CA LEU A 15 -4.39 -12.67 -8.94
C LEU A 15 -4.21 -13.01 -7.45
N LEU A 16 -5.26 -13.13 -6.63
CA LEU A 16 -5.16 -13.76 -5.31
C LEU A 16 -5.21 -15.29 -5.43
N PRO A 17 -4.48 -16.08 -4.61
CA PRO A 17 -3.63 -15.70 -3.47
C PRO A 17 -2.15 -15.44 -3.83
N SER A 18 -1.84 -15.25 -5.11
CA SER A 18 -0.53 -15.30 -5.76
C SER A 18 0.61 -14.37 -5.33
N TYR A 19 0.44 -13.64 -4.22
CA TYR A 19 1.39 -12.63 -3.77
C TYR A 19 2.59 -13.17 -3.01
N TYR A 20 2.77 -14.48 -2.96
CA TYR A 20 3.91 -15.08 -2.27
C TYR A 20 5.23 -14.69 -2.96
N TYR A 21 5.31 -14.79 -4.28
CA TYR A 21 6.53 -14.47 -5.04
C TYR A 21 6.50 -13.10 -5.70
N PHE A 22 5.31 -12.64 -6.12
CA PHE A 22 5.15 -11.43 -6.91
C PHE A 22 4.47 -10.30 -6.13
N HIS A 23 4.97 -9.09 -6.33
CA HIS A 23 4.41 -7.86 -5.79
C HIS A 23 3.33 -7.30 -6.71
N ASN A 24 2.10 -7.25 -6.21
CA ASN A 24 0.91 -6.78 -6.93
C ASN A 24 1.05 -5.38 -7.57
N THR A 25 1.80 -4.47 -6.93
CA THR A 25 2.04 -3.13 -7.49
C THR A 25 2.73 -3.20 -8.86
N GLY A 26 3.68 -4.14 -9.02
CA GLY A 26 4.39 -4.33 -10.28
C GLY A 26 3.57 -5.12 -11.30
N THR A 27 2.83 -6.14 -10.85
CA THR A 27 2.00 -6.96 -11.75
C THR A 27 0.70 -6.26 -12.14
N ALA A 28 -0.26 -6.17 -11.22
CA ALA A 28 -1.58 -5.58 -11.46
C ALA A 28 -1.51 -4.08 -11.82
N GLY A 29 -0.55 -3.34 -11.25
CA GLY A 29 -0.34 -1.94 -11.58
C GLY A 29 -0.01 -1.70 -13.06
N THR A 30 0.64 -2.66 -13.72
CA THR A 30 0.97 -2.56 -15.16
C THR A 30 -0.29 -2.52 -16.01
N PHE A 31 -1.31 -3.32 -15.66
CA PHE A 31 -2.61 -3.33 -16.34
C PHE A 31 -3.40 -2.04 -16.07
N GLY A 32 -3.38 -1.55 -14.83
CA GLY A 32 -4.03 -0.28 -14.48
C GLY A 32 -3.42 0.91 -15.24
N ALA A 33 -2.09 0.96 -15.35
CA ALA A 33 -1.39 1.97 -16.12
C ALA A 33 -1.75 1.89 -17.62
N ALA A 34 -1.79 0.68 -18.20
CA ALA A 34 -2.21 0.48 -19.59
C ALA A 34 -3.66 0.94 -19.83
N ALA A 35 -4.57 0.64 -18.92
CA ALA A 35 -5.97 1.07 -19.01
C ALA A 35 -6.12 2.60 -18.93
N ALA A 36 -5.39 3.23 -18.00
CA ALA A 36 -5.40 4.69 -17.88
C ALA A 36 -4.82 5.38 -19.12
N CYS A 37 -3.66 4.92 -19.61
CA CYS A 37 -3.02 5.48 -20.80
C CYS A 37 -3.84 5.21 -22.06
N GLY A 38 -4.41 4.01 -22.19
CA GLY A 38 -5.27 3.65 -23.31
C GLY A 38 -6.52 4.54 -23.38
N LYS A 39 -7.06 4.93 -22.22
CA LYS A 39 -8.18 5.87 -22.17
C LYS A 39 -7.78 7.30 -22.57
N LEU A 40 -6.56 7.73 -22.23
CA LEU A 40 -6.04 9.04 -22.64
C LEU A 40 -5.69 9.11 -24.12
N LEU A 41 -5.28 7.99 -24.72
CA LEU A 41 -4.92 7.88 -26.14
C LEU A 41 -6.13 7.57 -27.05
N ASP A 42 -7.34 7.55 -26.49
CA ASP A 42 -8.57 7.14 -27.17
C ASP A 42 -8.38 5.85 -27.99
N LEU A 43 -7.94 4.78 -27.31
CA LEU A 43 -7.85 3.46 -27.93
C LEU A 43 -9.26 2.93 -28.24
N ASP A 44 -9.40 2.30 -29.40
CA ASP A 44 -10.58 1.49 -29.69
C ASP A 44 -10.55 0.14 -28.94
N VAL A 45 -11.61 -0.65 -29.06
CA VAL A 45 -11.75 -1.94 -28.35
C VAL A 45 -10.62 -2.91 -28.68
N ASN A 46 -10.25 -3.05 -29.96
CA ASN A 46 -9.20 -3.99 -30.38
C ASN A 46 -7.83 -3.52 -29.88
N GLN A 47 -7.59 -2.21 -29.90
CA GLN A 47 -6.41 -1.61 -29.32
C GLN A 47 -6.36 -1.81 -27.80
N PHE A 48 -7.48 -1.68 -27.08
CA PHE A 48 -7.51 -1.98 -25.65
C PHE A 48 -7.16 -3.44 -25.35
N VAL A 49 -7.72 -4.40 -26.10
CA VAL A 49 -7.40 -5.83 -25.94
C VAL A 49 -5.91 -6.07 -26.13
N ASN A 50 -5.32 -5.50 -27.19
CA ASN A 50 -3.89 -5.61 -27.47
C ASN A 50 -3.02 -4.93 -26.40
N ALA A 51 -3.39 -3.74 -25.94
CA ALA A 51 -2.69 -3.01 -24.89
C ALA A 51 -2.67 -3.80 -23.57
N ILE A 52 -3.80 -4.39 -23.18
CA ILE A 52 -3.90 -5.25 -21.99
C ILE A 52 -3.08 -6.53 -22.15
N GLY A 53 -3.09 -7.13 -23.35
CA GLY A 53 -2.23 -8.28 -23.68
C GLY A 53 -0.74 -7.97 -23.55
N ASN A 54 -0.29 -6.85 -24.13
CA ASN A 54 1.09 -6.38 -24.05
C ASN A 54 1.51 -6.06 -22.61
N ALA A 55 0.60 -5.43 -21.83
CA ALA A 55 0.81 -5.09 -20.44
C ALA A 55 1.06 -6.35 -19.58
N GLY A 56 0.26 -7.41 -19.79
CA GLY A 56 0.40 -8.63 -19.00
C GLY A 56 1.69 -9.40 -19.27
N THR A 57 2.23 -9.35 -20.49
CA THR A 57 3.57 -9.92 -20.77
C THR A 57 4.70 -9.19 -20.03
N MET A 58 4.50 -7.91 -19.69
CA MET A 58 5.48 -7.09 -18.98
C MET A 58 5.19 -6.95 -17.47
N ALA A 59 4.14 -7.61 -16.96
CA ALA A 59 3.71 -7.54 -15.58
C ALA A 59 4.62 -8.37 -14.66
N ALA A 60 5.45 -7.73 -13.83
CA ALA A 60 6.44 -8.39 -13.00
C ALA A 60 6.79 -7.60 -11.72
N GLY A 61 7.59 -8.21 -10.83
CA GLY A 61 8.13 -7.61 -9.62
C GLY A 61 8.22 -8.64 -8.50
N LEU A 62 9.43 -9.06 -8.12
CA LEU A 62 9.65 -10.13 -7.14
C LEU A 62 9.77 -9.59 -5.72
N TRP A 63 9.27 -10.35 -4.74
CA TRP A 63 9.28 -9.97 -3.31
C TRP A 63 10.65 -10.03 -2.62
N GLN A 64 11.68 -10.59 -3.27
CA GLN A 64 13.01 -10.80 -2.67
C GLN A 64 13.61 -9.55 -2.01
N PHE A 65 13.22 -8.35 -2.46
CA PHE A 65 13.66 -7.10 -1.82
C PHE A 65 13.36 -7.04 -0.30
N LEU A 66 12.35 -7.76 0.17
CA LEU A 66 11.94 -7.74 1.58
C LEU A 66 12.99 -8.42 2.46
N GLU A 67 13.51 -9.57 2.03
CA GLU A 67 14.57 -10.33 2.73
C GLU A 67 15.88 -9.54 2.80
N ASP A 68 16.21 -8.85 1.71
CA ASP A 68 17.46 -8.11 1.59
C ASP A 68 17.36 -6.68 2.16
N GLY A 69 16.15 -6.17 2.40
CA GLY A 69 15.92 -4.76 2.72
C GLY A 69 16.29 -3.83 1.56
N ALA A 70 16.11 -4.29 0.32
CA ALA A 70 16.56 -3.60 -0.89
C ALA A 70 15.60 -2.51 -1.37
N LEU A 71 16.15 -1.46 -1.97
CA LEU A 71 15.39 -0.33 -2.55
C LEU A 71 14.61 -0.70 -3.83
N SER A 72 14.82 -1.91 -4.38
CA SER A 72 14.26 -2.35 -5.65
C SER A 72 12.72 -2.42 -5.68
N LYS A 73 12.03 -2.44 -4.54
CA LYS A 73 10.57 -2.32 -4.49
C LYS A 73 10.05 -1.08 -5.23
N SER A 74 10.76 0.04 -5.13
CA SER A 74 10.35 1.30 -5.77
C SER A 74 10.33 1.20 -7.29
N ILE A 75 11.20 0.35 -7.86
CA ILE A 75 11.25 0.06 -9.30
C ILE A 75 9.94 -0.59 -9.75
N HIS A 76 9.23 -1.33 -8.89
CA HIS A 76 7.99 -2.02 -9.27
C HIS A 76 6.91 -1.04 -9.74
N ALA A 77 6.69 0.04 -9.01
CA ALA A 77 5.70 1.07 -9.39
C ALA A 77 6.12 1.84 -10.64
N GLY A 78 7.40 2.23 -10.72
CA GLY A 78 7.94 2.93 -11.89
C GLY A 78 7.87 2.09 -13.17
N ASN A 79 8.26 0.82 -13.10
CA ASN A 79 8.15 -0.09 -14.24
C ASN A 79 6.69 -0.39 -14.60
N ALA A 80 5.79 -0.54 -13.64
CA ALA A 80 4.37 -0.71 -13.93
C ALA A 80 3.80 0.46 -14.73
N ALA A 81 4.09 1.70 -14.31
CA ALA A 81 3.70 2.90 -15.03
C ALA A 81 4.30 2.95 -16.45
N LYS A 82 5.61 2.74 -16.57
CA LYS A 82 6.33 2.70 -17.85
C LYS A 82 5.78 1.64 -18.81
N ASN A 83 5.63 0.41 -18.33
CA ASN A 83 5.19 -0.73 -19.14
C ASN A 83 3.74 -0.55 -19.60
N GLY A 84 2.88 0.01 -18.74
CA GLY A 84 1.50 0.32 -19.13
C GLY A 84 1.41 1.39 -20.22
N LEU A 85 2.18 2.48 -20.09
CA LEU A 85 2.29 3.53 -21.11
C LEU A 85 2.76 2.95 -22.44
N ILE A 86 3.89 2.22 -22.44
CA ILE A 86 4.45 1.59 -23.64
C ILE A 86 3.43 0.64 -24.29
N SER A 87 2.69 -0.14 -23.50
CA SER A 87 1.68 -1.07 -24.01
C SER A 87 0.56 -0.35 -24.77
N ALA A 88 0.07 0.77 -24.22
CA ALA A 88 -0.98 1.56 -24.85
C ALA A 88 -0.49 2.27 -26.13
N GLU A 89 0.70 2.89 -26.07
CA GLU A 89 1.38 3.52 -27.21
C GLU A 89 1.60 2.54 -28.38
N LEU A 90 2.19 1.38 -28.10
CA LEU A 90 2.46 0.36 -29.10
C LEU A 90 1.16 -0.16 -29.73
N SER A 91 0.13 -0.35 -28.91
CA SER A 91 -1.16 -0.80 -29.42
C SER A 91 -1.85 0.23 -30.31
N LYS A 92 -1.79 1.53 -29.97
CA LYS A 92 -2.28 2.61 -30.84
C LYS A 92 -1.63 2.55 -32.23
N ARG A 93 -0.36 2.17 -32.28
CA ARG A 93 0.45 2.04 -33.50
C ARG A 93 0.30 0.69 -34.20
N GLY A 94 -0.64 -0.16 -33.77
CA GLY A 94 -0.97 -1.43 -34.42
C GLY A 94 -0.23 -2.66 -33.91
N MET A 95 0.54 -2.55 -32.81
CA MET A 95 1.14 -3.75 -32.20
C MET A 95 0.07 -4.63 -31.57
N THR A 96 0.02 -5.89 -32.01
CA THR A 96 -0.86 -6.92 -31.46
C THR A 96 -0.35 -7.42 -30.11
N GLY A 97 -1.26 -7.74 -29.19
CA GLY A 97 -0.96 -8.35 -27.90
C GLY A 97 -1.67 -9.69 -27.71
N ALA A 98 -1.32 -10.41 -26.64
CA ALA A 98 -1.96 -11.68 -26.30
C ALA A 98 -3.42 -11.47 -25.87
N ILE A 99 -4.38 -11.84 -26.72
CA ILE A 99 -5.82 -11.58 -26.49
C ILE A 99 -6.42 -12.40 -25.33
N LYS A 100 -5.76 -13.49 -24.91
CA LYS A 100 -6.14 -14.34 -23.77
C LYS A 100 -5.12 -14.24 -22.62
N ILE A 101 -4.66 -13.03 -22.31
CA ILE A 101 -3.59 -12.83 -21.33
C ILE A 101 -4.00 -13.25 -19.91
N PHE A 102 -5.29 -13.24 -19.58
CA PHE A 102 -5.78 -13.66 -18.26
C PHE A 102 -5.98 -15.18 -18.16
N GLU A 103 -6.62 -15.76 -19.16
CA GLU A 103 -7.19 -17.12 -19.17
C GLU A 103 -6.54 -18.08 -20.17
N GLY A 104 -5.55 -17.65 -20.95
CA GLY A 104 -4.84 -18.53 -21.87
C GLY A 104 -4.04 -19.61 -21.13
N GLU A 105 -3.68 -20.68 -21.85
CA GLU A 105 -2.82 -21.76 -21.32
C GLU A 105 -1.47 -21.27 -20.78
N LYS A 106 -0.97 -20.14 -21.33
CA LYS A 106 0.23 -19.41 -20.90
C LYS A 106 -0.11 -18.03 -20.31
N GLY A 107 -1.37 -17.83 -19.90
CA GLY A 107 -1.88 -16.62 -19.31
C GLY A 107 -1.38 -16.39 -17.89
N ILE A 108 -1.55 -15.17 -17.41
CA ILE A 108 -1.01 -14.68 -16.14
C ILE A 108 -1.59 -15.42 -14.94
N CYS A 109 -2.86 -15.87 -14.98
CA CYS A 109 -3.43 -16.61 -13.86
C CYS A 109 -2.66 -17.89 -13.58
N ARG A 110 -2.45 -18.72 -14.61
CA ARG A 110 -1.67 -19.95 -14.48
C ARG A 110 -0.21 -19.66 -14.13
N ALA A 111 0.40 -18.68 -14.79
CA ALA A 111 1.81 -18.37 -14.64
C ALA A 111 2.17 -17.93 -13.20
N ILE A 112 1.32 -17.11 -12.58
CA ILE A 112 1.57 -16.59 -11.23
C ILE A 112 0.99 -17.53 -10.18
N ASN A 113 -0.29 -17.94 -10.31
CA ASN A 113 -0.99 -18.72 -9.28
C ASN A 113 -0.60 -20.19 -9.26
N ARG A 114 0.02 -20.69 -10.34
CA ARG A 114 0.34 -22.12 -10.51
C ARG A 114 -0.89 -23.03 -10.35
N VAL A 115 -2.06 -22.53 -10.72
CA VAL A 115 -3.35 -23.26 -10.75
C VAL A 115 -3.81 -23.47 -12.19
N ASP A 116 -4.73 -24.41 -12.39
CA ASP A 116 -5.39 -24.55 -13.69
C ASP A 116 -6.29 -23.35 -13.98
N VAL A 117 -6.40 -22.97 -15.26
CA VAL A 117 -7.23 -21.84 -15.70
C VAL A 117 -8.69 -21.96 -15.24
N LYS A 118 -9.23 -23.18 -15.20
CA LYS A 118 -10.61 -23.46 -14.76
C LYS A 118 -10.85 -23.07 -13.29
N ASP A 119 -9.80 -23.00 -12.50
CA ASP A 119 -9.85 -22.63 -11.07
C ASP A 119 -9.68 -21.10 -10.89
N CYS A 120 -9.43 -20.36 -11.96
CA CYS A 120 -9.35 -18.90 -11.96
C CYS A 120 -10.76 -18.30 -12.08
N ASN A 121 -11.15 -17.48 -11.12
CA ASN A 121 -12.43 -16.77 -11.19
C ASN A 121 -12.33 -15.51 -12.07
N LEU A 122 -12.58 -15.68 -13.37
CA LEU A 122 -12.57 -14.57 -14.34
C LEU A 122 -13.67 -13.53 -14.10
N GLU A 123 -14.77 -13.88 -13.43
CA GLU A 123 -15.88 -12.96 -13.20
C GLU A 123 -15.46 -11.72 -12.40
N ILE A 124 -14.47 -11.86 -11.50
CA ILE A 124 -13.88 -10.76 -10.71
C ILE A 124 -13.42 -9.60 -11.60
N LEU A 125 -12.94 -9.90 -12.82
CA LEU A 125 -12.45 -8.89 -13.76
C LEU A 125 -13.56 -7.95 -14.28
N ILE A 126 -14.82 -8.38 -14.25
CA ILE A 126 -15.95 -7.66 -14.86
C ILE A 126 -17.14 -7.47 -13.91
N GLU A 127 -17.12 -8.06 -12.73
CA GLU A 127 -18.22 -8.05 -11.78
C GLU A 127 -18.66 -6.62 -11.42
N ASN A 128 -19.93 -6.26 -11.61
CA ASN A 128 -20.46 -4.92 -11.29
C ASN A 128 -19.76 -3.76 -12.00
N LEU A 129 -19.10 -4.00 -13.14
CA LEU A 129 -18.43 -2.95 -13.91
C LEU A 129 -19.43 -1.85 -14.31
N GLY A 130 -19.03 -0.59 -14.13
CA GLY A 130 -19.88 0.58 -14.38
C GLY A 130 -20.97 0.84 -13.34
N LYS A 131 -21.10 -0.01 -12.31
CA LYS A 131 -22.05 0.18 -11.20
C LYS A 131 -21.35 0.46 -9.88
N LYS A 132 -20.27 -0.26 -9.59
CA LYS A 132 -19.43 -0.06 -8.39
C LYS A 132 -17.98 0.12 -8.82
N TYR A 133 -17.40 1.25 -8.46
CA TYR A 133 -16.03 1.59 -8.82
C TYR A 133 -15.06 1.26 -7.69
N LYS A 134 -14.04 0.47 -7.99
CA LYS A 134 -13.00 0.03 -7.05
C LYS A 134 -12.16 1.17 -6.49
N ILE A 135 -12.09 2.31 -7.18
CA ILE A 135 -11.37 3.49 -6.66
C ILE A 135 -11.95 4.01 -5.34
N ALA A 136 -13.25 3.79 -5.08
CA ALA A 136 -13.90 4.20 -3.83
C ALA A 136 -13.51 3.31 -2.63
N GLU A 137 -12.93 2.12 -2.88
CA GLU A 137 -12.50 1.15 -1.88
C GLU A 137 -10.99 1.33 -1.53
N VAL A 138 -10.33 2.36 -2.08
CA VAL A 138 -8.88 2.59 -1.92
C VAL A 138 -8.57 3.22 -0.57
N SER A 139 -7.59 2.63 0.12
CA SER A 139 -7.06 3.20 1.35
C SER A 139 -5.98 4.26 1.12
N VAL A 140 -6.01 5.31 1.93
CA VAL A 140 -4.93 6.31 2.00
C VAL A 140 -4.12 6.08 3.26
N LYS A 141 -2.82 5.78 3.09
CA LYS A 141 -1.94 5.48 4.23
C LYS A 141 -1.71 6.71 5.12
N PRO A 142 -1.99 6.67 6.43
CA PRO A 142 -1.59 7.74 7.34
C PRO A 142 -0.08 7.72 7.63
N TYR A 143 0.53 6.54 7.70
CA TYR A 143 1.95 6.36 8.09
C TYR A 143 2.82 5.87 6.93
N PRO A 144 4.10 6.28 6.83
CA PRO A 144 5.00 5.91 5.74
C PRO A 144 5.64 4.51 5.90
N SER A 145 4.87 3.53 6.37
CA SER A 145 5.25 2.13 6.62
C SER A 145 4.38 1.11 5.86
N CYS A 146 4.67 -0.19 6.02
CA CYS A 146 3.84 -1.29 5.53
C CYS A 146 2.43 -1.21 6.12
N ALA A 147 1.40 -1.44 5.29
CA ALA A 147 0.00 -1.34 5.73
C ALA A 147 -0.34 -2.30 6.89
N GLY A 148 0.34 -3.45 6.95
CA GLY A 148 0.20 -4.40 8.05
C GLY A 148 0.66 -3.91 9.41
N THR A 149 1.39 -2.78 9.47
CA THR A 149 1.80 -2.16 10.74
C THR A 149 0.76 -1.16 11.27
N HIS A 150 -0.20 -0.75 10.45
CA HIS A 150 -1.01 0.45 10.72
C HIS A 150 -1.98 0.26 11.88
N ALA A 151 -2.58 -0.92 12.04
CA ALA A 151 -3.48 -1.18 13.16
C ALA A 151 -2.75 -1.14 14.52
N ALA A 152 -1.53 -1.69 14.59
CA ALA A 152 -0.70 -1.61 15.80
C ALA A 152 -0.26 -0.16 16.09
N ILE A 153 0.06 0.62 15.05
CA ILE A 153 0.40 2.05 15.19
C ILE A 153 -0.81 2.83 15.74
N ASP A 154 -2.00 2.63 15.17
CA ASP A 154 -3.23 3.29 15.63
C ASP A 154 -3.54 2.93 17.09
N ALA A 155 -3.41 1.65 17.45
CA ALA A 155 -3.63 1.19 18.81
C ALA A 155 -2.70 1.90 19.82
N ILE A 156 -1.43 2.10 19.49
CA ILE A 156 -0.50 2.88 20.31
C ILE A 156 -0.97 4.33 20.43
N PHE A 157 -1.32 4.98 19.33
CA PHE A 157 -1.81 6.37 19.39
C PHE A 157 -3.08 6.50 20.24
N TYR A 158 -4.03 5.57 20.13
CA TYR A 158 -5.23 5.57 20.97
C TYR A 158 -4.89 5.38 22.45
N LEU A 159 -4.05 4.41 22.79
CA LEU A 159 -3.61 4.20 24.17
C LEU A 159 -2.92 5.44 24.76
N LEU A 160 -2.01 6.07 24.03
CA LEU A 160 -1.30 7.26 24.50
C LEU A 160 -2.25 8.45 24.68
N ASN A 161 -3.16 8.69 23.74
CA ASN A 161 -4.09 9.82 23.79
C ASN A 161 -5.18 9.65 24.86
N ASP A 162 -5.69 8.43 25.05
CA ASP A 162 -6.81 8.17 25.97
C ASP A 162 -6.36 8.13 27.43
N THR A 163 -5.10 7.77 27.68
CA THR A 163 -4.58 7.56 29.05
C THR A 163 -3.57 8.62 29.50
N ASN A 164 -2.94 9.34 28.57
CA ASN A 164 -1.82 10.25 28.85
C ASN A 164 -0.70 9.60 29.69
N ILE A 165 -0.45 8.31 29.49
CA ILE A 165 0.59 7.59 30.24
C ILE A 165 1.99 8.16 29.99
N ASP A 166 2.83 8.12 31.02
CA ASP A 166 4.27 8.33 30.87
C ASP A 166 4.88 7.10 30.18
N THR A 167 5.37 7.27 28.95
CA THR A 167 5.93 6.19 28.15
C THR A 167 7.19 5.58 28.76
N SER A 168 7.87 6.28 29.69
CA SER A 168 9.02 5.74 30.41
C SER A 168 8.64 4.61 31.37
N LEU A 169 7.37 4.53 31.78
CA LEU A 169 6.83 3.48 32.66
C LEU A 169 6.51 2.18 31.91
N ILE A 170 6.63 2.14 30.58
CA ILE A 170 6.34 0.94 29.79
C ILE A 170 7.52 -0.05 29.90
N SER A 171 7.23 -1.21 30.49
CA SER A 171 8.19 -2.29 30.72
C SER A 171 8.18 -3.35 29.60
N LYS A 172 7.00 -3.68 29.06
CA LYS A 172 6.81 -4.64 27.96
C LYS A 172 5.67 -4.21 27.04
N ILE A 173 5.80 -4.51 25.75
CA ILE A 173 4.77 -4.32 24.73
C ILE A 173 4.58 -5.64 24.00
N GLU A 174 3.34 -6.11 23.94
CA GLU A 174 2.96 -7.29 23.17
C GLU A 174 1.99 -6.88 22.07
N VAL A 175 2.23 -7.38 20.85
CA VAL A 175 1.43 -7.06 19.67
C VAL A 175 0.99 -8.36 19.01
N GLU A 176 -0.30 -8.63 19.04
CA GLU A 176 -0.89 -9.73 18.31
C GLU A 176 -1.23 -9.30 16.88
N VAL A 177 -0.86 -10.14 15.91
CA VAL A 177 -1.14 -9.93 14.48
C VAL A 177 -1.62 -11.22 13.81
N PRO A 178 -2.36 -11.14 12.69
CA PRO A 178 -2.68 -12.30 11.86
C PRO A 178 -1.42 -12.93 11.26
N LYS A 179 -1.53 -14.22 10.92
CA LYS A 179 -0.47 -15.04 10.32
C LYS A 179 0.17 -14.36 9.12
N ARG A 180 -0.64 -13.78 8.23
CA ARG A 180 -0.11 -13.11 7.03
C ARG A 180 0.85 -11.96 7.37
N MET A 181 0.58 -11.19 8.42
CA MET A 181 1.45 -10.10 8.85
C MET A 181 2.68 -10.62 9.59
N TYR A 182 2.51 -11.70 10.36
CA TYR A 182 3.62 -12.39 11.02
C TYR A 182 4.60 -12.99 10.00
N ASP A 183 4.09 -13.71 9.00
CA ASP A 183 4.87 -14.35 7.93
C ASP A 183 5.58 -13.33 7.02
N LEU A 184 5.11 -12.07 6.98
CA LEU A 184 5.82 -10.96 6.32
C LEU A 184 7.01 -10.43 7.11
N GLY A 185 7.31 -10.99 8.29
CA GLY A 185 8.45 -10.59 9.11
C GLY A 185 8.25 -9.27 9.85
N LEU A 186 7.00 -8.80 10.03
CA LEU A 186 6.73 -7.51 10.69
C LEU A 186 7.15 -7.47 12.18
N TRP A 187 7.47 -8.63 12.75
CA TRP A 187 8.03 -8.82 14.08
C TRP A 187 9.53 -8.50 14.19
N ASN A 188 10.21 -8.21 13.08
CA ASN A 188 11.66 -7.97 13.06
C ASN A 188 12.06 -6.80 13.97
N LYS A 189 12.86 -7.08 15.01
CA LYS A 189 13.38 -6.08 15.97
C LYS A 189 14.72 -5.48 15.55
N THR A 190 15.36 -6.02 14.52
CA THR A 190 16.69 -5.61 14.05
C THR A 190 16.66 -5.25 12.56
N PRO A 191 15.82 -4.27 12.15
CA PRO A 191 15.83 -3.81 10.77
C PRO A 191 17.23 -3.29 10.39
N LYS A 192 17.75 -3.72 9.24
CA LYS A 192 19.12 -3.41 8.81
C LYS A 192 19.36 -1.93 8.51
N ASN A 193 18.30 -1.21 8.14
CA ASN A 193 18.33 0.18 7.69
C ASN A 193 16.92 0.80 7.78
N ALA A 194 16.83 2.11 7.53
CA ALA A 194 15.60 2.90 7.52
C ALA A 194 14.53 2.36 6.57
N TYR A 195 14.94 1.75 5.45
CA TYR A 195 14.01 1.17 4.50
C TYR A 195 13.37 -0.12 5.04
N ALA A 196 14.17 -1.03 5.61
CA ALA A 196 13.71 -2.23 6.28
C ALA A 196 12.84 -1.91 7.50
N ALA A 197 13.13 -0.80 8.20
CA ALA A 197 12.35 -0.33 9.35
C ALA A 197 10.88 -0.04 9.01
N LYS A 198 10.56 0.27 7.75
CA LYS A 198 9.17 0.42 7.26
C LYS A 198 8.35 -0.88 7.33
N PHE A 199 9.00 -2.02 7.55
CA PHE A 199 8.40 -3.34 7.71
C PHE A 199 8.64 -3.90 9.13
N SER A 200 8.83 -3.04 10.14
CA SER A 200 9.02 -3.44 11.54
C SER A 200 7.98 -2.74 12.42
N ILE A 201 7.06 -3.51 13.02
CA ILE A 201 6.17 -3.02 14.08
C ILE A 201 7.00 -2.53 15.28
N PRO A 202 8.02 -3.27 15.77
CA PRO A 202 8.89 -2.80 16.85
C PRO A 202 9.46 -1.41 16.62
N PHE A 203 10.02 -1.14 15.42
CA PHE A 203 10.54 0.18 15.08
C PHE A 203 9.45 1.25 15.08
N CYS A 204 8.31 0.98 14.44
CA CYS A 204 7.21 1.94 14.35
C CYS A 204 6.71 2.34 15.74
N ILE A 205 6.53 1.37 16.64
CA ILE A 205 6.12 1.62 18.03
C ILE A 205 7.20 2.39 18.78
N ALA A 206 8.47 1.96 18.69
CA ALA A 206 9.58 2.63 19.37
C ALA A 206 9.72 4.11 18.95
N ALA A 207 9.58 4.39 17.66
CA ALA A 207 9.63 5.76 17.13
C ALA A 207 8.47 6.62 17.67
N ILE A 208 7.26 6.07 17.77
CA ILE A 208 6.11 6.79 18.34
C ILE A 208 6.35 7.09 19.82
N LEU A 209 6.84 6.13 20.61
CA LEU A 209 7.10 6.33 22.04
C LEU A 209 8.20 7.37 22.29
N LYS A 210 9.19 7.46 21.40
CA LYS A 210 10.29 8.43 21.49
C LYS A 210 9.89 9.82 21.02
N PHE A 211 9.23 9.92 19.86
CA PHE A 211 9.03 11.18 19.16
C PHE A 211 7.59 11.71 19.24
N GLY A 212 6.65 10.91 19.75
CA GLY A 212 5.22 11.24 19.79
C GLY A 212 4.53 11.25 18.42
N LYS A 213 5.23 10.83 17.35
CA LYS A 213 4.75 10.85 15.97
C LYS A 213 5.50 9.84 15.10
N LEU A 214 5.00 9.61 13.89
CA LEU A 214 5.63 8.73 12.89
C LEU A 214 5.46 9.29 11.47
N GLY A 215 6.35 10.21 11.08
CA GLY A 215 6.47 10.77 9.74
C GLY A 215 7.66 10.18 8.96
N VAL A 216 8.01 10.80 7.83
CA VAL A 216 9.11 10.33 6.98
C VAL A 216 10.47 10.49 7.67
N ALA A 217 10.65 11.60 8.40
CA ALA A 217 11.92 11.95 9.05
C ALA A 217 12.32 10.95 10.15
N GLU A 218 11.34 10.30 10.78
CA GLU A 218 11.59 9.33 11.84
C GLU A 218 12.21 8.03 11.29
N PHE A 219 12.05 7.71 10.00
CA PHE A 219 12.72 6.58 9.35
C PHE A 219 14.13 6.96 8.87
N SER A 220 15.11 6.88 9.76
CA SER A 220 16.54 7.07 9.47
C SER A 220 17.40 5.93 10.03
N ASP A 221 18.60 5.74 9.46
CA ASP A 221 19.54 4.70 9.92
C ASP A 221 20.06 5.01 11.34
N GLU A 222 20.15 6.29 11.69
CA GLU A 222 20.49 6.77 13.03
C GLU A 222 19.41 6.35 14.04
N ASN A 223 18.13 6.61 13.72
CA ASN A 223 17.02 6.26 14.60
C ASN A 223 16.87 4.74 14.75
N VAL A 224 17.17 3.95 13.71
CA VAL A 224 17.19 2.49 13.81
C VAL A 224 18.15 2.02 14.90
N LYS A 225 19.31 2.66 15.04
CA LYS A 225 20.30 2.33 16.08
C LYS A 225 19.88 2.88 17.44
N GLU A 226 19.43 4.14 17.50
CA GLU A 226 19.03 4.79 18.75
C GLU A 226 17.85 4.06 19.43
N LEU A 227 16.93 3.52 18.64
CA LEU A 227 15.71 2.90 19.16
C LEU A 227 15.85 1.41 19.48
N ALA A 228 17.03 0.81 19.33
CA ALA A 228 17.24 -0.64 19.49
C ALA A 228 16.73 -1.18 20.83
N ASP A 229 17.02 -0.50 21.94
CA ASP A 229 16.58 -0.93 23.27
C ASP A 229 15.06 -0.85 23.43
N THR A 230 14.41 0.14 22.81
CA THR A 230 12.95 0.27 22.85
C THR A 230 12.29 -0.78 21.96
N MET A 231 12.87 -1.08 20.79
CA MET A 231 12.39 -2.17 19.92
C MET A 231 12.44 -3.52 20.63
N ASN A 232 13.45 -3.77 21.48
CA ASN A 232 13.58 -5.01 22.25
C ASN A 232 12.41 -5.24 23.22
N LYS A 233 11.74 -4.17 23.68
CA LYS A 233 10.54 -4.27 24.53
C LYS A 233 9.28 -4.71 23.78
N VAL A 234 9.29 -4.71 22.44
CA VAL A 234 8.13 -5.02 21.60
C VAL A 234 8.20 -6.46 21.11
N ASP A 235 7.33 -7.32 21.62
CA ASP A 235 7.12 -8.67 21.13
C ASP A 235 5.92 -8.70 20.19
N VAL A 236 6.12 -9.17 18.96
CA VAL A 236 5.03 -9.36 18.01
C VAL A 236 4.79 -10.86 17.87
N ILE A 237 3.54 -11.28 18.07
CA ILE A 237 3.14 -12.69 18.07
C ILE A 237 1.99 -12.92 17.10
N HIS A 238 1.93 -14.13 16.55
CA HIS A 238 0.80 -14.56 15.73
C HIS A 238 -0.38 -14.95 16.64
N SER A 239 -1.57 -14.42 16.34
CA SER A 239 -2.84 -14.75 16.99
C SER A 239 -3.79 -15.45 15.99
N PRO A 240 -4.11 -16.75 16.20
CA PRO A 240 -5.06 -17.50 15.36
C PRO A 240 -6.48 -16.92 15.37
N GLU A 241 -6.86 -16.22 16.43
CA GLU A 241 -8.12 -15.50 16.56
C GLU A 241 -8.19 -14.37 15.54
N LEU A 242 -7.11 -13.62 15.37
CA LEU A 242 -7.03 -12.53 14.39
C LEU A 242 -7.03 -13.01 12.94
N ASP A 243 -6.63 -14.26 12.66
CA ASP A 243 -6.79 -14.84 11.32
C ASP A 243 -8.26 -14.96 10.91
N LYS A 244 -9.14 -15.26 11.88
CA LYS A 244 -10.59 -15.38 11.64
C LYS A 244 -11.26 -14.02 11.43
N GLU A 245 -10.63 -12.95 11.88
CA GLU A 245 -11.12 -11.58 11.75
C GLU A 245 -10.55 -10.84 10.54
N ALA A 246 -9.37 -11.25 10.06
CA ALA A 246 -8.69 -10.68 8.90
C ALA A 246 -9.32 -11.13 7.55
N VAL A 247 -10.65 -11.07 7.46
CA VAL A 247 -11.44 -11.57 6.32
C VAL A 247 -11.68 -10.50 5.26
N GLU A 248 -11.67 -9.22 5.64
CA GLU A 248 -11.88 -8.12 4.71
C GLU A 248 -10.56 -7.61 4.13
N VAL A 249 -10.59 -7.17 2.87
CA VAL A 249 -9.39 -6.67 2.19
C VAL A 249 -8.91 -5.40 2.86
N GLY A 250 -7.72 -5.46 3.46
CA GLY A 250 -7.07 -4.30 4.07
C GLY A 250 -7.37 -4.10 5.56
N SER A 251 -8.22 -4.93 6.17
CA SER A 251 -8.63 -4.80 7.58
C SER A 251 -7.61 -5.37 8.58
N TYR A 252 -6.30 -5.37 8.28
CA TYR A 252 -5.24 -6.09 9.03
C TYR A 252 -5.31 -5.85 10.55
N PRO A 253 -6.03 -6.67 11.33
CA PRO A 253 -6.34 -6.32 12.71
C PRO A 253 -5.10 -6.49 13.59
N SER A 254 -5.01 -5.75 14.69
CA SER A 254 -3.96 -5.94 15.69
C SER A 254 -4.47 -5.65 17.09
N VAL A 255 -3.94 -6.37 18.07
CA VAL A 255 -4.13 -6.08 19.50
C VAL A 255 -2.79 -5.66 20.07
N VAL A 256 -2.75 -4.52 20.76
CA VAL A 256 -1.57 -4.03 21.45
C VAL A 256 -1.85 -4.02 22.94
N LYS A 257 -0.96 -4.66 23.70
CA LYS A 257 -0.97 -4.68 25.16
C LYS A 257 0.32 -4.08 25.70
N LEU A 258 0.17 -3.07 26.54
CA LEU A 258 1.25 -2.42 27.27
C LEU A 258 1.24 -2.94 28.70
N THR A 259 2.40 -3.35 29.20
CA THR A 259 2.63 -3.63 30.63
C THR A 259 3.49 -2.52 31.21
N LEU A 260 3.03 -1.93 32.32
CA LEU A 260 3.75 -0.88 33.03
C LEU A 260 4.71 -1.46 34.09
N THR A 261 5.57 -0.63 34.66
CA THR A 261 6.52 -1.03 35.73
C THR A 261 5.84 -1.48 37.02
N ASP A 262 4.59 -1.07 37.26
CA ASP A 262 3.77 -1.51 38.39
C ASP A 262 2.97 -2.79 38.10
N SER A 263 3.22 -3.42 36.94
CA SER A 263 2.50 -4.61 36.43
C SER A 263 1.05 -4.38 35.99
N SER A 264 0.54 -3.15 36.04
CA SER A 264 -0.75 -2.83 35.42
C SER A 264 -0.64 -2.92 33.88
N THR A 265 -1.78 -3.13 33.22
CA THR A 265 -1.82 -3.32 31.76
C THR A 265 -2.85 -2.45 31.10
N LEU A 266 -2.53 -1.98 29.90
CA LEU A 266 -3.44 -1.27 29.00
C LEU A 266 -3.51 -2.03 27.68
N GLU A 267 -4.70 -2.11 27.10
CA GLU A 267 -4.92 -2.90 25.88
C GLU A 267 -5.80 -2.13 24.90
N CYS A 268 -5.46 -2.21 23.61
CA CYS A 268 -6.27 -1.67 22.53
C CYS A 268 -6.24 -2.60 21.33
N LYS A 269 -7.43 -2.83 20.75
CA LYS A 269 -7.61 -3.58 19.52
C LYS A 269 -8.07 -2.64 18.41
N VAL A 270 -7.43 -2.76 17.24
CA VAL A 270 -7.83 -2.05 16.03
C VAL A 270 -8.10 -3.06 14.93
N THR A 271 -9.34 -3.11 14.44
CA THR A 271 -9.72 -3.95 13.29
C THR A 271 -9.54 -3.21 11.97
N TYR A 272 -9.96 -1.94 11.90
CA TYR A 272 -9.84 -1.14 10.68
C TYR A 272 -8.86 0.01 10.89
N PRO A 273 -7.62 -0.11 10.38
CA PRO A 273 -6.65 0.96 10.53
C PRO A 273 -7.11 2.24 9.83
N LYS A 274 -6.67 3.38 10.33
CA LYS A 274 -6.91 4.70 9.76
C LYS A 274 -6.48 4.70 8.29
N GLY A 275 -7.35 5.22 7.43
CA GLY A 275 -7.21 5.16 5.98
C GLY A 275 -8.00 4.04 5.31
N HIS A 276 -8.46 3.02 6.05
CA HIS A 276 -9.40 2.02 5.53
C HIS A 276 -10.76 2.65 5.19
N GLU A 277 -11.54 2.07 4.27
CA GLU A 277 -12.87 2.61 3.90
C GLU A 277 -13.83 2.76 5.10
N LYS A 278 -13.72 1.85 6.08
CA LYS A 278 -14.48 1.87 7.34
C LYS A 278 -13.88 2.78 8.43
N ASN A 279 -12.68 3.31 8.21
CA ASN A 279 -12.02 4.27 9.10
C ASN A 279 -11.21 5.29 8.27
N PRO A 280 -11.86 6.10 7.43
CA PRO A 280 -11.17 6.90 6.42
C PRO A 280 -10.35 8.03 7.04
N MET A 281 -9.31 8.46 6.32
CA MET A 281 -8.69 9.76 6.59
C MET A 281 -9.66 10.87 6.18
N LEU A 282 -9.75 11.91 7.00
CA LEU A 282 -10.50 13.11 6.62
C LEU A 282 -9.69 13.91 5.59
N GLU A 283 -10.37 14.70 4.78
CA GLU A 283 -9.70 15.55 3.78
C GLU A 283 -8.62 16.44 4.42
N ARG A 284 -8.92 17.04 5.57
CA ARG A 284 -7.94 17.83 6.35
C ARG A 284 -6.69 17.03 6.74
N ASP A 285 -6.84 15.74 7.04
CA ASP A 285 -5.73 14.87 7.44
C ASP A 285 -4.83 14.59 6.21
N ILE A 286 -5.45 14.42 5.03
CA ILE A 286 -4.75 14.22 3.75
C ILE A 286 -4.02 15.50 3.33
N GLN A 287 -4.65 16.67 3.46
CA GLN A 287 -4.04 17.97 3.16
C GLN A 287 -2.83 18.22 4.07
N LYS A 288 -2.99 18.06 5.38
CA LYS A 288 -1.88 18.19 6.35
C LYS A 288 -0.73 17.25 5.99
N LYS A 289 -1.04 15.99 5.65
CA LYS A 289 -0.03 15.03 5.20
C LYS A 289 0.69 15.49 3.92
N PHE A 290 -0.01 16.08 2.95
CA PHE A 290 0.61 16.63 1.75
C PHE A 290 1.58 17.76 2.10
N GLU A 291 1.16 18.70 2.96
CA GLU A 291 1.99 19.79 3.45
C GLU A 291 3.27 19.28 4.13
N GLU A 292 3.14 18.30 5.05
CA GLU A 292 4.28 17.71 5.75
C GLU A 292 5.27 17.04 4.81
N ASN A 293 4.79 16.35 3.77
CA ASN A 293 5.66 15.70 2.78
C ASN A 293 6.33 16.68 1.82
N ALA A 294 5.70 17.82 1.54
CA ALA A 294 6.20 18.82 0.60
C ALA A 294 7.06 19.91 1.28
N LYS A 295 6.90 20.09 2.60
CA LYS A 295 7.61 21.10 3.37
C LYS A 295 9.12 20.94 3.23
N GLY A 296 9.79 22.05 2.87
CA GLY A 296 11.23 22.08 2.64
C GLY A 296 11.69 21.53 1.29
N LEU A 297 10.80 20.92 0.50
CA LEU A 297 11.11 20.48 -0.88
C LEU A 297 10.67 21.50 -1.93
N ILE A 298 9.56 22.21 -1.68
CA ILE A 298 9.03 23.25 -2.56
C ILE A 298 8.55 24.47 -1.75
N PRO A 299 8.42 25.66 -2.36
CA PRO A 299 7.94 26.86 -1.67
C PRO A 299 6.54 26.68 -1.07
N GLU A 300 6.29 27.26 0.11
CA GLU A 300 4.99 27.12 0.81
C GLU A 300 3.81 27.65 -0.02
N ASP A 301 3.99 28.73 -0.77
CA ASP A 301 2.97 29.24 -1.68
C ASP A 301 2.62 28.24 -2.79
N THR A 302 3.62 27.49 -3.28
CA THR A 302 3.40 26.40 -4.24
C THR A 302 2.62 25.26 -3.61
N ILE A 303 2.91 24.88 -2.35
CA ILE A 303 2.15 23.87 -1.61
C ILE A 303 0.68 24.29 -1.51
N ARG A 304 0.40 25.52 -1.04
CA ARG A 304 -0.96 26.07 -0.93
C ARG A 304 -1.69 26.08 -2.27
N ARG A 305 -1.01 26.53 -3.34
CA ARG A 305 -1.56 26.56 -4.70
C ARG A 305 -1.91 25.15 -5.20
N LEU A 306 -1.03 24.17 -5.01
CA LEU A 306 -1.25 22.79 -5.44
C LEU A 306 -2.43 22.16 -4.71
N ILE A 307 -2.52 22.32 -3.38
CA ILE A 307 -3.67 21.83 -2.59
C ILE A 307 -4.98 22.41 -3.16
N SER A 308 -5.03 23.73 -3.36
CA SER A 308 -6.21 24.42 -3.88
C SER A 308 -6.57 24.04 -5.33
N SER A 309 -5.59 23.65 -6.14
CA SER A 309 -5.80 23.28 -7.55
C SER A 309 -6.25 21.82 -7.67
N ILE A 310 -5.59 20.90 -6.95
CA ILE A 310 -5.92 19.47 -6.95
C ILE A 310 -7.33 19.23 -6.39
N SER A 311 -7.78 20.02 -5.41
CA SER A 311 -9.14 19.91 -4.85
C SER A 311 -10.25 20.30 -5.83
N ARG A 312 -9.89 20.84 -7.01
CA ARG A 312 -10.80 21.25 -8.08
C ARG A 312 -10.37 20.67 -9.44
N LEU A 313 -9.65 19.55 -9.41
CA LEU A 313 -9.03 18.95 -10.60
C LEU A 313 -10.05 18.65 -11.70
N GLU A 314 -11.29 18.33 -11.34
CA GLU A 314 -12.40 18.08 -12.27
C GLU A 314 -12.78 19.29 -13.14
N ARG A 315 -12.31 20.49 -12.78
CA ARG A 315 -12.57 21.73 -13.51
C ARG A 315 -11.45 22.10 -14.49
N PHE A 316 -10.37 21.34 -14.52
CA PHE A 316 -9.25 21.57 -15.43
C PHE A 316 -9.49 20.85 -16.75
N GLU A 317 -9.46 21.59 -17.86
CA GLU A 317 -9.42 21.02 -19.22
C GLU A 317 -8.00 20.61 -19.61
N ASP A 318 -6.99 21.32 -19.09
CA ASP A 318 -5.57 21.00 -19.26
C ASP A 318 -4.88 20.82 -17.90
N VAL A 319 -4.37 19.60 -17.68
CA VAL A 319 -3.65 19.23 -16.45
C VAL A 319 -2.25 19.87 -16.38
N SER A 320 -1.69 20.33 -17.49
CA SER A 320 -0.39 21.01 -17.56
C SER A 320 -0.35 22.27 -16.67
N LEU A 321 -1.50 22.94 -16.52
CA LEU A 321 -1.68 24.14 -15.72
C LEU A 321 -1.39 23.92 -14.22
N LEU A 322 -1.50 22.69 -13.72
CA LEU A 322 -1.11 22.36 -12.35
C LEU A 322 0.40 22.53 -12.13
N PHE A 323 1.17 22.20 -13.15
CA PHE A 323 2.64 22.18 -13.12
C PHE A 323 3.25 23.52 -13.55
N GLY A 324 2.43 24.57 -13.69
CA GLY A 324 2.88 25.88 -14.14
C GLY A 324 3.08 25.94 -15.65
N GLY A 325 2.27 25.21 -16.42
CA GLY A 325 2.26 25.28 -17.88
C GLY A 325 2.18 26.73 -18.38
N GLU A 326 3.06 27.07 -19.33
CA GLU A 326 2.98 28.27 -20.16
C GLU A 326 1.78 28.23 -21.09
#